data_AF-Q9X080-F1
#
_entry.id   AF-Q9X080-F1
#
_cell.length_a   1.000
_cell.length_b   1.000
_cell.length_c   1.000
_cell.angle_alpha   90.00
_cell.angle_beta   90.00
_cell.angle_gamma   90.00
#
_symmetry.space_group_name_H-M   'P 1'
#
loop_
_entity.id
_entity.type
_entity.pdbx_description
1 polymer ?
#
loop_
_entity_poly.entity_id
_entity_poly.type
_entity_poly.pdbx_seq_one_letter_code
_entity_poly.pdbx_strand_id
1 'polypeptide(L)'
;MINLELGKDFLDRFTKVCEFLRVEPSLDVVVFECESLEEFHEITGMPYHTGGVYHEGVIYTQPLDVLRRKNSLEATILHELLHHVLEMYFDLPRWMEEGVVLAVLGVKPEEVFGYHRDCLLRFMEKVRYEEIPDLVDRYRRSSVERR
;
A
#
# COMPACT_ATOMS: atom_id res chain seq x y z
N MET A 1 -4.55 20.89 -1.85
CA MET A 1 -4.31 19.83 -0.84
C MET A 1 -5.66 19.37 -0.33
N ILE A 2 -6.06 18.13 -0.64
CA ILE A 2 -7.25 17.53 -0.03
C ILE A 2 -6.90 17.24 1.43
N ASN A 3 -7.70 17.75 2.36
CA ASN A 3 -7.58 17.37 3.77
C ASN A 3 -8.32 16.04 3.94
N LEU A 4 -7.59 14.93 3.91
CA LEU A 4 -8.15 13.63 4.22
C LEU A 4 -8.45 13.63 5.72
N GLU A 5 -9.72 13.61 6.09
CA GLU A 5 -10.13 13.36 7.48
C GLU A 5 -9.81 11.91 7.85
N LEU A 6 -8.54 11.67 8.22
CA LEU A 6 -8.03 10.38 8.66
C LEU A 6 -8.04 10.33 10.19
N GLY A 7 -8.22 9.13 10.73
CA GLY A 7 -8.21 8.85 12.16
C GLY A 7 -6.91 9.27 12.83
N LYS A 8 -7.00 9.57 14.13
CA LYS A 8 -5.87 10.07 14.95
C LYS A 8 -4.65 9.14 14.94
N ASP A 9 -4.86 7.85 14.74
CA ASP A 9 -3.82 6.82 14.82
C ASP A 9 -3.27 6.42 13.44
N PHE A 10 -3.77 7.03 12.35
CA PHE A 10 -3.35 6.70 10.98
C PHE A 10 -1.83 6.84 10.79
N LEU A 11 -1.29 7.99 11.17
CA LEU A 11 0.15 8.28 11.03
C LEU A 11 1.00 7.41 11.95
N ASP A 12 0.50 7.09 13.15
CA ASP A 12 1.17 6.21 14.09
C ASP A 12 1.28 4.79 13.52
N ARG A 13 0.19 4.26 12.96
CA ARG A 13 0.19 2.95 12.29
C ARG A 13 1.15 2.92 11.10
N PHE A 14 1.13 3.95 10.24
CA PHE A 14 2.04 4.05 9.10
C PHE A 14 3.51 4.10 9.55
N THR A 15 3.82 4.94 10.53
CA THR A 15 5.17 5.08 11.07
C THR A 15 5.68 3.76 11.65
N LYS A 16 4.85 3.06 12.43
CA LYS A 16 5.22 1.74 13.01
C LYS A 16 5.53 0.70 11.96
N VAL A 17 4.81 0.68 10.83
CA VAL A 17 5.10 -0.23 9.72
C VAL A 17 6.43 0.15 9.05
N CYS A 18 6.70 1.44 8.86
CA CYS A 18 7.97 1.90 8.30
C CYS A 18 9.16 1.56 9.22
N GLU A 19 9.02 1.79 10.51
CA GLU A 19 10.01 1.40 11.54
C GLU A 19 10.27 -0.11 11.51
N PHE A 20 9.20 -0.92 11.45
CA PHE A 20 9.31 -2.37 11.34
C PHE A 20 10.10 -2.80 10.09
N LEU A 21 9.85 -2.16 8.95
CA LEU A 21 10.56 -2.39 7.69
C LEU A 21 11.95 -1.73 7.62
N ARG A 22 12.36 -0.99 8.66
CA ARG A 22 13.64 -0.25 8.74
C ARG A 22 13.80 0.74 7.58
N VAL A 23 12.77 1.56 7.36
CA VAL A 23 12.75 2.63 6.35
C VAL A 23 12.19 3.92 6.94
N GLU A 24 12.58 5.07 6.39
CA GLU A 24 11.99 6.35 6.78
C GLU A 24 10.61 6.53 6.12
N PRO A 25 9.57 6.92 6.88
CA PRO A 25 8.27 7.20 6.32
C PRO A 25 8.32 8.39 5.36
N SER A 26 7.59 8.30 4.26
CA SER A 26 7.40 9.39 3.30
C SER A 26 5.93 9.56 2.99
N LEU A 27 5.46 10.81 3.06
CA LEU A 27 4.11 11.23 2.64
C LEU A 27 4.17 12.10 1.37
N ASP A 28 5.29 12.07 0.65
CA ASP A 28 5.51 12.83 -0.57
C ASP A 28 4.78 12.19 -1.76
N VAL A 29 3.45 12.22 -1.67
CA VAL A 29 2.52 11.71 -2.68
C VAL A 29 1.40 12.70 -2.91
N VAL A 30 0.88 12.72 -4.12
CA VAL A 30 -0.34 13.44 -4.47
C VAL A 30 -1.51 12.48 -4.42
N VAL A 31 -2.55 12.81 -3.66
CA VAL A 31 -3.81 12.06 -3.70
C VAL A 31 -4.73 12.70 -4.73
N PHE A 32 -5.06 11.94 -5.78
CA PHE A 32 -6.00 12.30 -6.83
C PHE A 32 -7.31 11.56 -6.62
N GLU A 33 -8.33 12.28 -6.16
CA GLU A 33 -9.71 11.78 -6.07
C GLU A 33 -10.36 11.84 -7.45
N CYS A 34 -10.73 10.69 -8.01
CA CYS A 34 -11.53 10.65 -9.23
C CYS A 34 -12.98 11.04 -8.91
N GLU A 35 -13.63 11.73 -9.84
CA GLU A 35 -15.03 12.18 -9.77
C GLU A 35 -16.03 11.02 -9.81
N SER A 36 -15.64 9.89 -10.41
CA SER A 36 -16.50 8.71 -10.53
C SER A 36 -15.73 7.39 -10.55
N LEU A 37 -16.46 6.29 -10.40
CA LEU A 37 -15.91 4.93 -10.59
C LEU A 37 -15.46 4.69 -12.03
N GLU A 38 -16.15 5.31 -13.00
CA GLU A 38 -15.84 5.23 -14.42
C GLU A 38 -14.52 5.92 -14.73
N GLU A 39 -14.35 7.17 -14.29
CA GLU A 39 -13.08 7.90 -14.45
C GLU A 39 -11.92 7.16 -13.78
N PHE A 40 -12.14 6.62 -12.57
CA PHE A 40 -11.11 5.81 -11.90
C PHE A 40 -10.68 4.61 -12.75
N HIS A 41 -11.64 3.89 -13.35
CA HIS A 41 -11.34 2.77 -14.23
C HIS A 41 -10.64 3.19 -15.52
N GLU A 42 -11.07 4.29 -16.13
CA GLU A 42 -10.46 4.83 -17.36
C GLU A 42 -9.00 5.26 -17.14
N ILE A 43 -8.70 5.90 -16.01
CA ILE A 43 -7.35 6.35 -15.67
C ILE A 43 -6.45 5.17 -15.27
N THR A 44 -6.93 4.28 -14.40
CA THR A 44 -6.08 3.27 -13.75
C THR A 44 -6.13 1.89 -14.41
N GLY A 45 -7.16 1.61 -15.22
CA GLY A 45 -7.47 0.28 -15.73
C GLY A 45 -7.98 -0.70 -14.67
N MET A 46 -8.12 -0.28 -13.41
CA MET A 46 -8.50 -1.16 -12.31
C MET A 46 -10.01 -1.42 -12.25
N PRO A 47 -10.44 -2.60 -11.79
CA PRO A 47 -11.85 -2.91 -11.65
C PRO A 47 -12.51 -2.07 -10.53
N TYR A 48 -13.83 -1.90 -10.61
CA TYR A 48 -14.61 -1.07 -9.66
C TYR A 48 -14.61 -1.53 -8.20
N HIS A 49 -14.03 -2.70 -7.89
CA HIS A 49 -13.85 -3.15 -6.52
C HIS A 49 -12.53 -2.67 -5.89
N THR A 50 -11.58 -2.14 -6.67
CA THR A 50 -10.31 -1.59 -6.20
C THR A 50 -10.51 -0.15 -5.71
N GLY A 51 -10.11 0.13 -4.45
CA GLY A 51 -10.35 1.44 -3.83
C GLY A 51 -9.39 2.55 -4.26
N GLY A 52 -8.15 2.19 -4.59
CA GLY A 52 -7.11 3.11 -5.02
C GLY A 52 -5.93 2.38 -5.67
N VAL A 53 -5.01 3.15 -6.25
CA VAL A 53 -3.75 2.67 -6.83
C VAL A 53 -2.69 3.75 -6.67
N TYR A 54 -1.52 3.35 -6.20
CA TYR A 54 -0.29 4.12 -6.30
C TYR A 54 0.38 3.94 -7.66
N HIS A 55 0.82 5.05 -8.26
CA HIS A 55 1.70 5.06 -9.42
C HIS A 55 2.53 6.35 -9.46
N GLU A 56 3.86 6.23 -9.51
CA GLU A 56 4.81 7.34 -9.74
C GLU A 56 4.56 8.60 -8.89
N GLY A 57 4.31 8.42 -7.60
CA GLY A 57 4.08 9.55 -6.66
C GLY A 57 2.64 10.03 -6.59
N VAL A 58 1.71 9.37 -7.28
CA VAL A 58 0.28 9.70 -7.25
C VAL A 58 -0.52 8.51 -6.71
N ILE A 59 -1.38 8.75 -5.74
CA ILE A 59 -2.41 7.82 -5.28
C ILE A 59 -3.72 8.23 -5.96
N TYR A 60 -4.14 7.46 -6.95
CA TYR A 60 -5.46 7.59 -7.57
C TYR A 60 -6.48 6.87 -6.71
N THR A 61 -7.59 7.51 -6.38
CA THR A 61 -8.66 6.89 -5.59
C THR A 61 -9.98 6.91 -6.34
N GLN A 62 -10.86 5.95 -6.03
CA GLN A 62 -12.30 6.16 -6.23
C GLN A 62 -12.76 7.42 -5.48
N PRO A 63 -13.97 7.95 -5.77
CA PRO A 63 -14.54 9.04 -4.99
C PRO A 63 -14.43 8.78 -3.48
N LEU A 64 -13.91 9.74 -2.72
CA LEU A 64 -13.58 9.54 -1.30
C LEU A 64 -14.84 9.28 -0.48
N ASP A 65 -15.99 9.81 -0.89
CA ASP A 65 -17.29 9.54 -0.28
C ASP A 65 -17.70 8.06 -0.42
N VAL A 66 -17.40 7.41 -1.56
CA VAL A 66 -17.60 5.97 -1.77
C VAL A 66 -16.73 5.18 -0.81
N LEU A 67 -15.45 5.53 -0.67
CA LEU A 67 -14.52 4.86 0.24
C LEU A 67 -14.92 5.04 1.70
N ARG A 68 -15.37 6.24 2.10
CA ARG A 68 -15.91 6.51 3.45
C ARG A 68 -17.14 5.67 3.73
N ARG A 69 -18.10 5.60 2.81
CA ARG A 69 -19.33 4.77 2.97
C ARG A 69 -19.01 3.28 3.12
N LYS A 70 -17.96 2.80 2.46
CA LYS A 70 -17.46 1.42 2.58
C LYS A 70 -16.57 1.21 3.82
N ASN A 71 -16.30 2.24 4.60
CA ASN A 71 -15.34 2.23 5.71
C ASN A 71 -13.95 1.75 5.28
N SER A 72 -13.53 2.07 4.06
CA SER A 72 -12.29 1.58 3.44
C SER A 72 -11.29 2.66 3.11
N LEU A 73 -11.63 3.95 3.33
CA LEU A 73 -10.77 5.09 2.97
C LEU A 73 -9.37 4.98 3.60
N GLU A 74 -9.29 4.88 4.93
CA GLU A 74 -8.00 4.82 5.62
C GLU A 74 -7.18 3.60 5.21
N ALA A 75 -7.83 2.42 5.13
CA ALA A 75 -7.17 1.19 4.72
C ALA A 75 -6.62 1.29 3.29
N THR A 76 -7.36 1.94 2.39
CA THR A 76 -6.94 2.18 1.00
C THR A 76 -5.73 3.12 0.97
N ILE A 77 -5.81 4.29 1.59
CA ILE A 77 -4.69 5.25 1.58
C ILE A 77 -3.44 4.66 2.23
N LEU A 78 -3.59 3.92 3.33
CA LEU A 78 -2.47 3.28 4.00
C LEU A 78 -1.82 2.20 3.13
N HIS A 79 -2.62 1.42 2.40
CA HIS A 79 -2.12 0.42 1.45
C HIS A 79 -1.29 1.09 0.34
N GLU A 80 -1.84 2.12 -0.31
CA GLU A 80 -1.15 2.81 -1.40
C GLU A 80 0.09 3.61 -0.94
N LEU A 81 0.08 4.16 0.28
CA LEU A 81 1.26 4.80 0.86
C LEU A 81 2.40 3.80 1.13
N LEU A 82 2.08 2.55 1.46
CA LEU A 82 3.11 1.54 1.64
C LEU A 82 3.75 1.15 0.31
N HIS A 83 2.99 1.07 -0.78
CA HIS A 83 3.57 0.92 -2.12
C HIS A 83 4.57 2.03 -2.43
N HIS A 84 4.20 3.29 -2.17
CA HIS A 84 5.12 4.43 -2.32
C HIS A 84 6.43 4.24 -1.56
N VAL A 85 6.36 3.93 -0.26
CA VAL A 85 7.57 3.75 0.55
C VAL A 85 8.36 2.55 0.06
N LEU A 86 7.72 1.41 -0.22
CA LEU A 86 8.43 0.22 -0.70
C LEU A 86 9.18 0.50 -2.01
N GLU A 87 8.53 1.16 -2.97
CA GLU A 87 9.15 1.53 -4.24
C GLU A 87 10.31 2.54 -4.07
N MET A 88 10.37 3.34 -3.01
CA MET A 88 11.52 4.20 -2.74
C MET A 88 12.77 3.41 -2.33
N TYR A 89 12.57 2.32 -1.57
CA TYR A 89 13.64 1.64 -0.86
C TYR A 89 14.05 0.29 -1.46
N PHE A 90 13.15 -0.39 -2.17
CA PHE A 90 13.34 -1.79 -2.58
C PHE A 90 12.98 -2.02 -4.06
N ASP A 91 13.63 -3.00 -4.67
CA ASP A 91 13.32 -3.50 -6.02
C ASP A 91 12.57 -4.84 -5.91
N LEU A 92 11.38 -4.81 -5.30
CA LEU A 92 10.57 -5.99 -5.06
C LEU A 92 9.86 -6.45 -6.35
N PRO A 93 9.77 -7.76 -6.62
CA PRO A 93 8.80 -8.26 -7.58
C PRO A 93 7.38 -7.89 -7.14
N ARG A 94 6.52 -7.41 -8.06
CA ARG A 94 5.17 -6.93 -7.75
C ARG A 94 4.34 -7.86 -6.85
N TRP A 95 4.39 -9.18 -7.05
CA TRP A 95 3.66 -10.13 -6.20
C TRP A 95 4.14 -10.13 -4.76
N MET A 96 5.43 -9.86 -4.53
CA MET A 96 6.06 -9.82 -3.22
C MET A 96 5.74 -8.49 -2.54
N GLU A 97 5.79 -7.38 -3.27
CA GLU A 97 5.40 -6.06 -2.77
C GLU A 97 3.98 -6.07 -2.21
N GLU A 98 3.00 -6.54 -3.00
CA GLU A 98 1.61 -6.73 -2.55
C GLU A 98 1.51 -7.65 -1.33
N GLY A 99 2.28 -8.74 -1.33
CA GLY A 99 2.33 -9.68 -0.21
C GLY A 99 2.85 -9.03 1.08
N VAL A 100 3.91 -8.21 0.98
CA VAL A 100 4.47 -7.43 2.10
C VAL A 100 3.43 -6.47 2.63
N VAL A 101 2.84 -5.63 1.77
CA VAL A 101 1.83 -4.62 2.17
C VAL A 101 0.68 -5.28 2.91
N LEU A 102 0.10 -6.35 2.38
CA LEU A 102 -1.01 -7.06 3.02
C LEU A 102 -0.60 -7.68 4.36
N ALA A 103 0.58 -8.31 4.42
CA ALA A 103 1.07 -8.96 5.64
C ALA A 103 1.35 -7.96 6.77
N VAL A 104 2.05 -6.84 6.49
CA VAL A 104 2.37 -5.83 7.52
C VAL A 104 1.15 -5.04 7.98
N LEU A 105 0.12 -4.96 7.14
CA LEU A 105 -1.17 -4.41 7.54
C LEU A 105 -2.03 -5.39 8.35
N GLY A 106 -1.61 -6.64 8.50
CA GLY A 106 -2.32 -7.67 9.25
C GLY A 106 -3.57 -8.19 8.54
N VAL A 107 -3.64 -8.03 7.21
CA VAL A 107 -4.76 -8.52 6.40
C VAL A 107 -4.75 -10.05 6.39
N LYS A 108 -5.92 -10.67 6.54
CA LYS A 108 -6.08 -12.12 6.51
C LYS A 108 -6.46 -12.62 5.12
N PRO A 109 -6.03 -13.84 4.72
CA PRO A 109 -6.36 -14.39 3.41
C PRO A 109 -7.86 -14.53 3.10
N GLU A 110 -8.72 -14.57 4.11
CA GLU A 110 -10.19 -14.58 3.96
C GLU A 110 -10.82 -13.21 3.68
N GLU A 111 -10.07 -12.11 3.88
CA GLU A 111 -10.55 -10.73 3.69
C GLU A 111 -10.26 -10.20 2.27
N VAL A 112 -9.40 -10.89 1.52
CA VAL A 112 -8.97 -10.53 0.17
C VAL A 112 -9.25 -11.64 -0.82
N PHE A 113 -9.33 -11.30 -2.11
CA PHE A 113 -9.64 -12.25 -3.18
C PHE A 113 -8.77 -12.00 -4.42
N GLY A 114 -8.79 -12.96 -5.34
CA GLY A 114 -8.03 -12.90 -6.60
C GLY A 114 -6.53 -12.74 -6.37
N TYR A 115 -5.91 -11.89 -7.18
CA TYR A 115 -4.46 -11.67 -7.21
C TYR A 115 -3.87 -11.28 -5.83
N HIS A 116 -4.54 -10.41 -5.06
CA HIS A 116 -4.08 -10.01 -3.72
C HIS A 116 -4.00 -11.19 -2.76
N ARG A 117 -5.00 -12.08 -2.79
CA ARG A 117 -5.02 -13.30 -1.97
C ARG A 117 -3.89 -14.24 -2.36
N ASP A 118 -3.65 -14.41 -3.66
CA ASP A 118 -2.57 -15.26 -4.18
C ASP A 118 -1.20 -14.72 -3.76
N CYS A 119 -1.01 -13.39 -3.80
CA CYS A 119 0.20 -12.73 -3.34
C CYS A 119 0.43 -12.93 -1.84
N LEU A 120 -0.60 -12.69 -1.01
CA LEU A 120 -0.52 -12.85 0.44
C LEU A 120 -0.19 -14.29 0.84
N LEU A 121 -0.90 -15.28 0.28
CA LEU A 121 -0.66 -16.70 0.57
C LEU A 121 0.77 -17.10 0.16
N ARG A 122 1.19 -16.77 -1.06
CA ARG A 122 2.53 -17.06 -1.56
C ARG A 122 3.62 -16.40 -0.71
N PHE A 123 3.36 -15.20 -0.18
CA PHE A 123 4.29 -14.50 0.68
C PHE A 123 4.39 -15.16 2.06
N MET A 124 3.26 -15.45 2.71
CA MET A 124 3.19 -16.11 4.02
C MET A 124 3.78 -17.53 4.01
N GLU A 125 3.73 -18.25 2.89
CA GLU A 125 4.41 -19.54 2.74
C GLU A 125 5.94 -19.43 2.78
N LYS A 126 6.49 -18.25 2.51
CA LYS A 126 7.94 -18.03 2.35
C LYS A 126 8.61 -17.40 3.56
N VAL A 127 7.86 -16.70 4.40
CA VAL A 127 8.43 -15.86 5.46
C VAL A 127 7.49 -15.75 6.64
N ARG A 128 8.05 -15.88 7.85
CA ARG A 128 7.32 -15.55 9.08
C ARG A 128 7.27 -14.04 9.25
N TYR A 129 6.26 -13.56 9.98
CA TYR A 129 6.06 -12.12 10.16
C TYR A 129 7.34 -11.44 10.64
N GLU A 130 8.01 -11.98 11.65
CA GLU A 130 9.20 -11.39 12.26
C GLU A 130 10.42 -11.34 11.32
N GLU A 131 10.41 -12.13 10.25
CA GLU A 131 11.50 -12.24 9.27
C GLU A 131 11.27 -11.35 8.03
N ILE A 132 10.10 -10.71 7.92
CA ILE A 132 9.76 -9.82 6.80
C ILE A 132 10.84 -8.75 6.57
N PRO A 133 11.32 -8.01 7.58
CA PRO A 133 12.30 -6.94 7.36
C PRO A 133 13.60 -7.48 6.75
N ASP A 134 14.09 -8.62 7.25
CA ASP A 134 15.33 -9.23 6.76
C ASP A 134 15.16 -9.86 5.36
N LEU A 135 13.93 -10.23 4.97
CA LEU A 135 13.65 -10.69 3.62
C LEU A 135 13.63 -9.53 2.62
N VAL A 136 12.90 -8.46 2.92
CA VAL A 136 12.77 -7.31 2.00
C VAL A 136 14.09 -6.58 1.83
N ASP A 137 14.95 -6.57 2.87
CA ASP A 137 16.27 -5.97 2.84
C ASP A 137 17.18 -6.56 1.75
N ARG A 138 16.95 -7.82 1.36
CA ARG A 138 17.67 -8.48 0.25
C ARG A 138 17.39 -7.84 -1.11
N TYR A 139 16.33 -7.04 -1.21
CA TYR A 139 15.93 -6.30 -2.38
C TYR A 139 16.19 -4.80 -2.23
N ARG A 140 16.93 -4.37 -1.19
CA ARG A 140 17.21 -2.94 -0.97
C ARG A 140 17.94 -2.34 -2.15
N ARG A 141 17.47 -1.17 -2.59
CA ARG A 141 18.08 -0.40 -3.67
C ARG A 141 19.48 0.06 -3.28
N SER A 142 20.46 -0.24 -4.13
CA SER A 142 21.85 0.19 -3.94
C SER A 142 22.04 1.71 -3.83
N SER A 143 21.11 2.51 -4.37
CA SER A 143 21.12 3.97 -4.25
C SER A 143 20.79 4.48 -2.84
N VAL A 144 20.14 3.66 -2.03
CA VAL A 144 19.81 3.97 -0.62
C VAL A 144 21.02 3.73 0.28
N GLU A 145 21.82 2.70 0.02
CA GLU A 145 23.02 2.38 0.83
C GLU A 145 24.13 3.45 0.77
N ARG A 146 24.05 4.39 -0.18
CA ARG A 146 25.05 5.45 -0.39
C ARG A 146 24.63 6.83 0.15
N ARG A 147 23.54 6.91 0.91
CA ARG A 147 23.06 8.16 1.54
C ARG A 147 23.44 8.23 3.01
#